data_AF-M0AEE5-F1
#
_entry.id   AF-M0AEE5-F1
#
_cell.length_a   1.000
_cell.length_b   1.000
_cell.length_c   1.000
_cell.angle_alpha   90.00
_cell.angle_beta   90.00
_cell.angle_gamma   90.00
#
_symmetry.space_group_name_H-M   'P 1'
#
loop_
_entity.id
_entity.type
_entity.pdbx_description
1 polymer ?
#
loop_
_entity_poly.entity_id
_entity_poly.type
_entity_poly.pdbx_seq_one_letter_code
_entity_poly.pdbx_strand_id
1 'polypeptide(L)'
;MVRVNRSKRANHFGTAVEKRMAAKRRFELERSSWHDARFGNGTPVEIKSTMHEHSNGQPGNWKIYREYHEKLRRHDGWYCFVVYRPHGRSGLTILQDKMVRSCDLPLLRWHGGGNHRGTEQAKIAISDIF
;
A
#
# COMPACT_ATOMS: atom_id res chain seq x y z
N MET A 1 -28.87 -4.88 -9.63
CA MET A 1 -27.44 -4.50 -9.70
C MET A 1 -26.88 -4.43 -8.28
N VAL A 2 -26.12 -5.44 -7.82
CA VAL A 2 -25.58 -5.46 -6.45
C VAL A 2 -24.47 -4.42 -6.33
N ARG A 3 -24.70 -3.38 -5.53
CA ARG A 3 -23.73 -2.33 -5.22
C ARG A 3 -22.60 -2.95 -4.39
N VAL A 4 -21.54 -3.41 -5.04
CA VAL A 4 -20.38 -3.96 -4.33
C VAL A 4 -19.75 -2.83 -3.51
N ASN A 5 -19.68 -3.02 -2.18
CA ASN A 5 -19.09 -2.07 -1.25
C ASN A 5 -17.63 -1.75 -1.68
N ARG A 6 -17.29 -0.46 -1.78
CA ARG A 6 -15.97 0.02 -2.24
C ARG A 6 -14.82 -0.55 -1.41
N SER A 7 -15.02 -0.76 -0.10
CA SER A 7 -13.99 -1.37 0.76
C SER A 7 -13.70 -2.83 0.39
N LYS A 8 -14.73 -3.62 0.06
CA LYS A 8 -14.57 -5.02 -0.39
C LYS A 8 -13.82 -5.11 -1.72
N ARG A 9 -14.06 -4.17 -2.66
CA ARG A 9 -13.30 -4.12 -3.92
C ARG A 9 -11.85 -3.67 -3.73
N ALA A 10 -11.62 -2.69 -2.85
CA ALA A 10 -10.26 -2.28 -2.50
C ALA A 10 -9.45 -3.45 -1.91
N ASN A 11 -10.05 -4.20 -0.97
CA ASN A 11 -9.42 -5.39 -0.40
C ASN A 11 -9.13 -6.46 -1.46
N HIS A 12 -10.05 -6.70 -2.41
CA HIS A 12 -9.83 -7.66 -3.49
C HIS A 12 -8.60 -7.32 -4.34
N PHE A 13 -8.47 -6.06 -4.77
CA PHE A 13 -7.32 -5.63 -5.57
C PHE A 13 -6.03 -5.57 -4.76
N GLY A 14 -6.09 -5.16 -3.49
CA GLY A 14 -4.95 -5.18 -2.57
C GLY A 14 -4.34 -6.58 -2.46
N THR A 15 -5.16 -7.59 -2.14
CA THR A 15 -4.70 -8.99 -2.06
C THR A 15 -4.13 -9.51 -3.39
N ALA A 16 -4.69 -9.09 -4.52
CA ALA A 16 -4.16 -9.48 -5.82
C ALA A 16 -2.78 -8.84 -6.09
N VAL A 17 -2.57 -7.60 -5.67
CA VAL A 17 -1.27 -6.92 -5.76
C VAL A 17 -0.25 -7.56 -4.83
N GLU A 18 -0.60 -7.82 -3.56
CA GLU A 18 0.27 -8.49 -2.58
C GLU A 18 0.84 -9.81 -3.14
N LYS A 19 -0.02 -10.69 -3.66
CA LYS A 19 0.38 -11.96 -4.25
C LYS A 19 1.32 -11.78 -5.45
N ARG A 20 1.05 -10.81 -6.32
CA ARG A 20 1.89 -10.52 -7.49
C ARG A 20 3.25 -9.96 -7.09
N MET A 21 3.30 -9.09 -6.09
CA MET A 21 4.55 -8.52 -5.59
C MET A 21 5.38 -9.54 -4.83
N ALA A 22 4.75 -10.39 -4.03
CA ALA A 22 5.43 -11.51 -3.38
C ALA A 22 6.08 -12.44 -4.41
N ALA A 23 5.37 -12.82 -5.46
CA ALA A 23 5.94 -13.62 -6.54
C ALA A 23 7.07 -12.90 -7.29
N LYS A 24 6.85 -11.64 -7.70
CA LYS A 24 7.83 -10.84 -8.47
C LYS A 24 9.12 -10.59 -7.69
N ARG A 25 9.02 -10.26 -6.41
CA ARG A 25 10.13 -9.81 -5.56
C ARG A 25 10.64 -10.88 -4.60
N ARG A 26 10.07 -12.09 -4.66
CA ARG A 26 10.37 -13.22 -3.76
C ARG A 26 10.20 -12.85 -2.29
N PHE A 27 9.09 -12.19 -1.96
CA PHE A 27 8.72 -11.96 -0.57
C PHE A 27 8.00 -13.17 0.00
N GLU A 28 8.16 -13.35 1.31
CA GLU A 28 7.36 -14.26 2.11
C GLU A 28 6.19 -13.46 2.69
N LEU A 29 4.96 -13.75 2.24
CA LEU A 29 3.76 -13.09 2.76
C LEU A 29 3.52 -13.49 4.21
N GLU A 30 3.15 -12.52 5.05
CA GLU A 30 2.92 -12.73 6.48
C GLU A 30 1.55 -12.20 6.89
N ARG A 31 0.88 -12.92 7.80
CA ARG A 31 -0.36 -12.42 8.45
C ARG A 31 -0.01 -11.60 9.68
N SER A 32 0.78 -10.55 9.50
CA SER A 32 1.14 -9.61 10.55
C SER A 32 0.12 -8.46 10.62
N SER A 33 -0.01 -7.84 11.79
CA SER A 33 -0.92 -6.70 12.01
C SER A 33 -0.37 -5.37 11.47
N TRP A 34 0.90 -5.31 11.08
CA TRP A 34 1.59 -4.05 10.78
C TRP A 34 2.52 -4.09 9.56
N HIS A 35 2.70 -5.26 8.93
CA HIS A 35 3.44 -5.43 7.69
C HIS A 35 2.87 -6.60 6.87
N ASP A 36 3.04 -6.58 5.55
CA ASP A 36 2.43 -7.58 4.65
C ASP A 36 3.36 -8.76 4.32
N ALA A 37 4.67 -8.53 4.34
CA ALA A 37 5.64 -9.53 3.89
C ALA A 37 7.04 -9.33 4.47
N ARG A 38 7.96 -10.27 4.18
CA ARG A 38 9.39 -10.13 4.45
C ARG A 38 10.21 -10.45 3.22
N PHE A 39 11.40 -9.85 3.14
CA PHE A 39 12.48 -10.41 2.33
C PHE A 39 12.94 -11.75 2.95
N GLY A 40 13.59 -12.60 2.16
CA GLY A 40 14.14 -13.87 2.67
C GLY A 40 15.20 -13.72 3.79
N ASN A 41 15.73 -12.51 4.01
CA ASN A 41 16.59 -12.20 5.15
C ASN A 41 15.83 -11.75 6.42
N GLY A 42 14.49 -11.82 6.42
CA GLY A 42 13.64 -11.44 7.53
C GLY A 42 13.27 -9.95 7.61
N THR A 43 13.85 -9.09 6.76
CA THR A 43 13.55 -7.65 6.75
C THR A 43 12.09 -7.40 6.36
N PRO A 44 11.30 -6.65 7.15
CA PRO A 44 9.86 -6.46 6.91
C PRO A 44 9.59 -5.55 5.71
N VAL A 45 8.51 -5.87 4.99
CA VAL A 45 8.01 -5.15 3.81
C VAL A 45 6.52 -4.88 3.99
N GLU A 46 6.13 -3.62 3.83
CA GLU A 46 4.74 -3.19 3.72
C GLU A 46 4.39 -2.95 2.24
N ILE A 47 3.35 -3.59 1.73
CA ILE A 47 2.91 -3.48 0.34
C ILE A 47 1.73 -2.52 0.27
N LYS A 48 1.96 -1.33 -0.31
CA LYS A 48 0.90 -0.34 -0.51
C LYS A 48 0.52 -0.25 -1.97
N SER A 49 -0.76 -0.45 -2.27
CA SER A 49 -1.29 -0.36 -3.62
C SER A 49 -2.32 0.77 -3.76
N THR A 50 -2.35 1.41 -4.92
CA THR A 50 -3.35 2.43 -5.24
C THR A 50 -3.74 2.39 -6.71
N MET A 51 -4.96 2.82 -7.02
CA MET A 51 -5.41 2.96 -8.40
C MET A 51 -4.70 4.15 -9.04
N HIS A 52 -4.28 4.02 -10.30
CA HIS A 52 -3.71 5.13 -11.07
C HIS A 52 -4.61 6.36 -11.02
N GLU A 53 -5.89 6.14 -11.28
CA GLU A 53 -6.91 7.19 -11.31
C GLU A 53 -8.22 6.62 -10.75
N HIS A 54 -8.90 7.43 -9.96
CA HIS A 54 -10.25 7.16 -9.46
C HIS A 54 -11.30 7.54 -10.52
N SER A 55 -12.54 7.09 -10.34
CA SER A 55 -13.62 7.34 -11.31
C SER A 55 -13.97 8.82 -11.52
N ASN A 56 -13.46 9.72 -10.69
CA ASN A 56 -13.63 11.16 -10.78
C ASN A 56 -12.41 11.87 -11.39
N GLY A 57 -11.50 11.14 -12.03
CA GLY A 57 -10.29 11.69 -12.66
C GLY A 57 -9.16 12.02 -11.69
N GLN A 58 -9.35 11.85 -10.39
CA GLN A 58 -8.32 12.17 -9.40
C GLN A 58 -7.31 11.02 -9.28
N PRO A 59 -6.00 11.31 -9.19
CA PRO A 59 -5.00 10.28 -8.98
C PRO A 59 -5.19 9.56 -7.64
N GLY A 60 -4.76 8.31 -7.57
CA GLY A 60 -4.68 7.58 -6.32
C GLY A 60 -3.65 8.16 -5.35
N ASN A 61 -3.78 7.79 -4.08
CA ASN A 61 -2.78 8.01 -3.04
C ASN A 61 -2.64 6.76 -2.20
N TRP A 62 -1.52 6.65 -1.48
CA TRP A 62 -1.34 5.66 -0.43
C TRP A 62 -1.56 6.30 0.93
N LYS A 63 -2.21 5.55 1.83
CA LYS A 63 -2.34 5.92 3.24
C LYS A 63 -1.32 5.17 4.06
N ILE A 64 -0.55 5.90 4.85
CA ILE A 64 0.42 5.37 5.78
C ILE A 64 -0.03 5.72 7.19
N TYR A 65 -0.09 4.74 8.09
CA TYR A 65 -0.41 4.97 9.50
C TYR A 65 0.87 5.18 10.28
N ARG A 66 0.88 6.20 11.16
CA ARG A 66 2.08 6.62 11.88
C ARG A 66 2.69 5.49 12.71
N GLU A 67 1.87 4.80 13.48
CA GLU A 67 2.32 3.70 14.35
C GLU A 67 3.06 2.60 13.56
N TYR A 68 2.47 2.14 12.45
CA TYR A 68 3.05 1.09 11.63
C TYR A 68 4.28 1.57 10.87
N HIS A 69 4.27 2.84 10.41
CA HIS A 69 5.43 3.44 9.79
C HIS A 69 6.63 3.52 10.74
N GLU A 70 6.41 4.00 11.96
CA GLU A 70 7.46 4.08 12.97
C GLU A 70 8.00 2.69 13.33
N LYS A 71 7.12 1.67 13.39
CA LYS A 71 7.55 0.29 13.60
C LYS A 71 8.37 -0.23 12.43
N LEU A 72 7.93 -0.01 11.20
CA LEU A 72 8.67 -0.38 9.99
C LEU A 72 10.05 0.29 9.94
N ARG A 73 10.16 1.57 10.33
CA ARG A 73 11.43 2.29 10.46
C ARG A 73 12.36 1.67 11.49
N ARG A 74 11.85 1.30 12.67
CA ARG A 74 12.66 0.65 13.72
C ARG A 74 13.24 -0.70 13.30
N HIS A 75 12.68 -1.32 12.26
CA HIS A 75 13.12 -2.61 11.74
C HIS A 75 13.79 -2.51 10.37
N ASP A 76 14.28 -1.32 9.98
CA ASP A 76 14.91 -1.05 8.67
C ASP A 76 14.06 -1.54 7.48
N GLY A 77 12.74 -1.50 7.67
CA GLY A 77 11.77 -2.08 6.76
C GLY A 77 11.56 -1.24 5.51
N TRP A 78 10.87 -1.85 4.55
CA TRP A 78 10.67 -1.30 3.22
C TRP A 78 9.20 -1.16 2.86
N TYR A 79 8.89 -0.16 2.04
CA TYR A 79 7.63 -0.09 1.31
C TYR A 79 7.80 -0.66 -0.09
N CYS A 80 6.82 -1.45 -0.53
CA CYS A 80 6.59 -1.77 -1.93
C CYS A 80 5.37 -0.98 -2.40
N PHE A 81 5.59 0.16 -3.06
CA PHE A 81 4.52 0.96 -3.63
C PHE A 81 4.14 0.45 -5.01
N VAL A 82 2.83 0.30 -5.23
CA VAL A 82 2.30 -0.23 -6.49
C VAL A 82 1.17 0.66 -7.00
N VAL A 83 1.24 1.03 -8.27
CA VAL A 83 0.17 1.70 -9.00
C VAL A 83 -0.48 0.69 -9.95
N TYR A 84 -1.80 0.55 -9.88
CA TYR A 84 -2.54 -0.38 -10.73
C TYR A 84 -3.71 0.29 -11.46
N ARG A 85 -4.14 -0.32 -12.56
CA ARG A 85 -5.37 0.02 -13.29
C ARG A 85 -6.31 -1.18 -13.29
N PRO A 86 -7.51 -1.09 -12.65
CA PRO A 86 -8.49 -2.16 -12.73
C PRO A 86 -9.06 -2.25 -14.15
N HIS A 87 -9.37 -3.46 -14.62
CA HIS A 87 -10.05 -3.69 -15.88
C HIS A 87 -10.98 -4.90 -15.78
N GLY A 88 -12.09 -4.88 -16.52
CA GLY A 88 -13.14 -5.89 -16.37
C GLY A 88 -13.68 -5.97 -14.93
N ARG A 89 -14.15 -7.15 -14.52
CA ARG A 89 -14.78 -7.35 -13.20
C ARG A 89 -13.77 -7.51 -12.05
N SER A 90 -12.68 -8.23 -12.30
CA SER A 90 -11.67 -8.63 -11.31
C SER A 90 -10.22 -8.46 -11.80
N GLY A 91 -10.04 -8.00 -13.04
CA GLY A 91 -8.72 -7.78 -13.62
C GLY A 91 -8.06 -6.52 -13.07
N LEU A 92 -6.74 -6.55 -13.00
CA LEU A 92 -5.92 -5.37 -12.80
C LEU A 92 -4.61 -5.51 -13.57
N THR A 93 -4.11 -4.40 -14.08
CA THR A 93 -2.77 -4.26 -14.65
C THR A 93 -1.92 -3.48 -13.66
N ILE A 94 -0.75 -3.99 -13.31
CA ILE A 94 0.25 -3.21 -12.55
C ILE A 94 0.94 -2.29 -13.56
N LEU A 95 0.89 -0.99 -13.32
CA LEU A 95 1.51 0.00 -14.20
C LEU A 95 2.95 0.27 -13.75
N GLN A 96 3.16 0.44 -12.45
CA GLN A 96 4.45 0.76 -11.85
C GLN A 96 4.56 0.16 -10.44
N ASP A 97 5.77 -0.22 -10.04
CA ASP A 97 6.11 -0.57 -8.67
C ASP A 97 7.51 -0.07 -8.28
N LYS A 98 7.68 0.37 -7.03
CA LYS A 98 8.94 0.89 -6.49
C LYS A 98 9.14 0.42 -5.06
N MET A 99 10.37 0.00 -4.76
CA MET A 99 10.81 -0.26 -3.40
C MET A 99 11.41 1.02 -2.82
N VAL A 100 10.98 1.40 -1.62
CA VAL A 100 11.50 2.58 -0.90
C VAL A 100 11.77 2.18 0.53
N ARG A 101 12.97 2.48 1.06
CA ARG A 101 13.23 2.26 2.49
C ARG A 101 12.30 3.15 3.30
N SER A 102 11.82 2.64 4.43
CA SER A 102 10.99 3.42 5.34
C SER A 102 11.66 4.71 5.82
N CYS A 103 13.01 4.75 5.85
CA CYS A 103 13.78 5.95 6.17
C CYS A 103 13.84 6.98 5.03
N ASP A 104 13.64 6.58 3.78
CA ASP A 104 13.77 7.40 2.57
C ASP A 104 12.42 7.93 2.06
N LEU A 105 11.34 7.77 2.82
CA LEU A 105 10.05 8.36 2.45
C LEU A 105 10.11 9.90 2.44
N PRO A 106 9.31 10.55 1.56
CA PRO A 106 9.15 12.00 1.60
C PRO A 106 8.61 12.46 2.96
N LEU A 107 8.75 13.75 3.27
CA LEU A 107 8.27 14.32 4.53
C LEU A 107 6.76 14.07 4.71
N LEU A 108 6.42 13.25 5.70
CA LEU A 108 5.05 12.85 5.97
C LEU A 108 4.33 13.89 6.84
N ARG A 109 3.20 14.40 6.35
CA ARG A 109 2.30 15.28 7.10
C ARG A 109 1.18 14.47 7.75
N TRP A 110 1.37 14.17 9.03
CA TRP A 110 0.42 13.42 9.85
C TRP A 110 -0.85 14.23 10.11
N HIS A 111 -2.00 13.57 10.01
CA HIS A 111 -3.30 14.14 10.33
C HIS A 111 -4.21 13.05 10.92
N GLY A 112 -5.23 13.46 11.69
CA GLY A 112 -6.16 12.53 12.32
C GLY A 112 -6.91 11.67 11.30
N GLY A 113 -6.88 10.34 11.49
CA GLY A 113 -7.45 9.33 10.60
C GLY A 113 -8.99 9.17 10.65
N GLY A 114 -9.75 10.24 10.89
CA GLY A 114 -11.21 10.18 11.08
C GLY A 114 -11.65 9.51 12.40
N ASN A 115 -12.90 9.03 12.48
CA ASN A 115 -13.54 8.48 13.70
C ASN A 115 -12.85 7.22 14.32
N HIS A 116 -11.77 6.70 13.73
CA HIS A 116 -10.91 5.73 14.40
C HIS A 116 -9.98 6.48 15.36
N ARG A 117 -10.47 6.69 16.59
CA ARG A 117 -9.72 7.29 17.71
C ARG A 117 -8.32 6.65 17.79
N GLY A 118 -7.28 7.48 17.70
CA GLY A 118 -5.91 7.11 18.10
C GLY A 118 -4.90 6.84 16.97
N THR A 119 -5.25 6.93 15.69
CA THR A 119 -4.26 6.70 14.62
C THR A 119 -4.09 7.91 13.70
N GLU A 120 -2.93 8.54 13.78
CA GLU A 120 -2.49 9.53 12.79
C GLU A 120 -2.13 8.81 11.48
N GLN A 121 -2.49 9.42 10.36
CA GLN A 121 -2.14 8.92 9.02
C GLN A 121 -1.54 10.03 8.17
N ALA A 122 -0.75 9.66 7.18
CA ALA A 122 -0.28 10.52 6.11
C ALA A 122 -0.78 9.97 4.77
N LYS A 123 -0.93 10.86 3.79
CA LYS A 123 -1.20 10.47 2.40
C LYS A 123 0.03 10.78 1.57
N ILE A 124 0.41 9.85 0.71
CA ILE A 124 1.51 10.01 -0.25
C ILE A 124 0.92 9.96 -1.65
N ALA A 125 1.21 10.98 -2.46
CA ALA A 125 0.76 11.00 -3.86
C ALA A 125 1.65 10.10 -4.72
N ILE A 126 1.13 9.65 -5.87
CA ILE A 126 1.89 8.84 -6.83
C ILE A 126 3.20 9.57 -7.24
N SER A 127 3.10 10.88 -7.51
CA SER A 127 4.22 11.75 -7.91
C SER A 127 5.29 11.96 -6.85
N ASP A 128 5.01 11.66 -5.58
CA ASP A 128 6.02 11.78 -4.52
C ASP A 128 6.91 10.53 -4.43
N ILE A 129 6.54 9.46 -5.13
CA ILE A 129 7.27 8.18 -5.18
C ILE A 129 7.89 7.95 -6.56
N PHE A 130 7.18 8.28 -7.64
CA PHE A 130 7.59 8.08 -9.04
C PHE A 130 7.81 9.42 -9.72
#